data_AF-C3MNQ1-F1
#
_entry.id   AF-C3MNQ1-F1
#
_cell.length_a   1.000
_cell.length_b   1.000
_cell.length_c   1.000
_cell.angle_alpha   90.00
_cell.angle_beta   90.00
_cell.angle_gamma   90.00
#
_symmetry.space_group_name_H-M   'P 1'
#
loop_
_entity.id
_entity.type
_entity.pdbx_description
1 polymer ?
#
loop_
_entity_poly.entity_id
_entity_poly.type
_entity_poly.pdbx_seq_one_letter_code
_entity_poly.pdbx_strand_id
1 'polypeptide(L)'
;MLLLYLTFIMIIIHMLGVLLSFSKRTFPKLIGNLIVVYEMIFYFIIIFSPIIYENKIILVISYIYLIIHLIGGITYLKGYLNRLYSAERLKYYGFYELIEMLYLISILFKM
;
A
#
# COMPACT_ATOMS: atom_id res chain seq x y z
N MET A 1 -11.14 13.03 10.51
CA MET A 1 -10.33 12.58 11.67
C MET A 1 -9.89 11.13 11.55
N LEU A 2 -10.78 10.13 11.57
CA LEU A 2 -10.38 8.71 11.46
C LEU A 2 -9.54 8.41 10.20
N LEU A 3 -10.03 8.82 9.02
CA LEU A 3 -9.35 8.57 7.75
C LEU A 3 -7.97 9.25 7.66
N LEU A 4 -7.78 10.38 8.34
CA LEU A 4 -6.49 11.06 8.46
C LEU A 4 -5.47 10.17 9.18
N TYR A 5 -5.84 9.62 10.35
CA TYR A 5 -4.96 8.73 11.11
C TYR A 5 -4.65 7.44 10.36
N LEU A 6 -5.65 6.86 9.68
CA LEU A 6 -5.42 5.70 8.84
C LEU A 6 -4.45 6.01 7.70
N THR A 7 -4.66 7.13 6.99
CA THR A 7 -3.76 7.54 5.90
C THR A 7 -2.33 7.77 6.41
N PHE A 8 -2.18 8.36 7.59
CA PHE A 8 -0.87 8.57 8.21
C PHE A 8 -0.16 7.25 8.57
N ILE A 9 -0.88 6.28 9.14
CA ILE A 9 -0.34 4.94 9.43
C ILE A 9 0.07 4.23 8.12
N MET A 10 -0.77 4.32 7.09
CA MET A 10 -0.48 3.77 5.75
C MET A 10 0.82 4.35 5.17
N ILE A 11 1.02 5.67 5.27
CA ILE A 11 2.26 6.33 4.83
C ILE A 11 3.47 5.79 5.59
N ILE A 12 3.38 5.59 6.91
CA ILE A 12 4.47 5.02 7.72
C ILE A 12 4.79 3.60 7.27
N ILE A 13 3.77 2.77 7.01
CA ILE A 13 3.94 1.40 6.51
C ILE A 13 4.72 1.40 5.20
N HIS A 14 4.29 2.20 4.21
CA HIS A 14 4.99 2.28 2.92
C HIS A 14 6.39 2.87 3.06
N MET A 15 6.61 3.87 3.92
CA MET A 15 7.95 4.38 4.19
C MET A 15 8.88 3.26 4.70
N LEU A 16 8.41 2.44 5.64
CA LEU A 16 9.17 1.28 6.12
C LEU A 16 9.36 0.24 5.00
N GLY A 17 8.34 0.01 4.18
CA GLY A 17 8.38 -0.85 3.00
C GLY A 17 9.48 -0.43 2.01
N VAL A 18 9.56 0.86 1.69
CA VAL A 18 10.60 1.47 0.84
C VAL A 18 11.99 1.22 1.43
N LEU A 19 12.18 1.55 2.71
CA LEU A 19 13.48 1.41 3.39
C LEU A 19 13.96 -0.04 3.41
N LEU A 20 13.07 -0.98 3.74
CA LEU A 20 13.38 -2.42 3.75
C LEU A 20 13.69 -2.93 2.34
N SER A 21 12.87 -2.56 1.36
CA SER A 21 12.99 -3.01 -0.02
C SER A 21 14.32 -2.59 -0.66
N PHE A 22 14.72 -1.33 -0.47
CA PHE A 22 16.04 -0.86 -0.95
C PHE A 22 17.21 -1.46 -0.16
N SER A 23 16.98 -1.89 1.08
CA SER A 23 17.92 -2.69 1.87
C SER A 23 17.89 -4.19 1.53
N LYS A 24 17.13 -4.59 0.49
CA LYS A 24 16.93 -6.00 0.06
C LYS A 24 16.35 -6.89 1.17
N ARG A 25 15.51 -6.32 2.03
CA ARG A 25 14.82 -7.00 3.13
C ARG A 25 13.31 -6.89 2.95
N THR A 26 12.57 -7.75 3.63
CA THR A 26 11.10 -7.71 3.69
C THR A 26 10.64 -7.74 5.13
N PHE A 27 9.38 -7.38 5.37
CA PHE A 27 8.77 -7.60 6.68
C PHE A 27 8.75 -9.10 7.04
N PRO A 28 8.91 -9.45 8.33
CA PRO A 28 8.61 -10.79 8.82
C PRO A 28 7.18 -11.19 8.49
N LYS A 29 6.95 -12.48 8.18
CA LYS A 29 5.66 -12.97 7.66
C LYS A 29 4.45 -12.59 8.52
N LEU A 30 4.58 -12.66 9.85
CA LEU A 30 3.51 -12.28 10.78
C LEU A 30 3.13 -10.80 10.62
N ILE A 31 4.12 -9.91 10.61
CA ILE A 31 3.92 -8.47 10.44
C ILE A 31 3.37 -8.17 9.05
N GLY A 32 3.93 -8.81 8.01
CA GLY A 32 3.46 -8.66 6.63
C GLY A 32 2.00 -9.08 6.46
N ASN A 33 1.55 -10.15 7.13
CA ASN A 33 0.14 -10.55 7.10
C ASN A 33 -0.78 -9.47 7.72
N LEU A 34 -0.37 -8.84 8.83
CA LEU A 34 -1.13 -7.77 9.46
C LEU A 34 -1.20 -6.52 8.58
N ILE A 35 -0.06 -6.14 7.99
CA ILE A 35 0.04 -5.02 7.06
C ILE A 35 -0.90 -5.25 5.87
N VAL A 36 -0.83 -6.41 5.23
CA VAL A 36 -1.68 -6.73 4.07
C VAL A 36 -3.17 -6.62 4.38
N VAL A 37 -3.60 -7.16 5.53
CA VAL A 37 -5.01 -7.04 5.96
C VAL A 37 -5.39 -5.58 6.17
N TYR A 38 -4.50 -4.81 6.80
CA TYR A 38 -4.70 -3.38 7.00
C TYR A 38 -4.82 -2.62 5.66
N GLU A 39 -3.92 -2.86 4.71
CA GLU A 39 -3.92 -2.21 3.38
C GLU A 39 -5.20 -2.52 2.60
N MET A 40 -5.64 -3.78 2.60
CA MET A 40 -6.91 -4.20 1.98
C MET A 40 -8.11 -3.43 2.56
N ILE A 41 -8.18 -3.33 3.90
CA ILE A 41 -9.26 -2.60 4.58
C ILE A 41 -9.17 -1.11 4.29
N PHE A 42 -7.96 -0.54 4.33
CA PHE A 42 -7.73 0.88 4.06
C PHE A 42 -8.23 1.29 2.68
N TYR A 43 -7.83 0.57 1.64
CA TYR A 43 -8.27 0.87 0.27
C TYR A 43 -9.75 0.59 0.05
N PHE A 44 -10.33 -0.38 0.75
CA PHE A 44 -11.78 -0.55 0.72
C PHE A 44 -12.50 0.68 1.29
N ILE A 45 -12.03 1.21 2.43
CA ILE A 45 -12.59 2.40 3.07
C ILE A 45 -12.38 3.66 2.19
N ILE A 46 -11.19 3.83 1.62
CA ILE A 46 -10.86 5.07 0.89
C ILE A 46 -11.73 5.27 -0.35
N ILE A 47 -12.17 4.18 -0.99
CA ILE A 47 -13.04 4.25 -2.17
C ILE A 47 -14.41 4.87 -1.86
N PHE A 48 -14.88 4.77 -0.62
CA PHE A 48 -16.13 5.42 -0.20
C PHE A 48 -15.95 6.85 0.32
N SER A 49 -14.72 7.37 0.32
CA SER A 49 -14.43 8.73 0.77
C SER A 49 -14.78 9.76 -0.31
N PRO A 50 -15.51 10.84 0.00
CA PRO A 50 -15.81 11.89 -0.99
C PRO A 50 -14.55 12.59 -1.53
N ILE A 51 -13.46 12.65 -0.74
CA ILE A 51 -12.22 13.37 -1.08
C ILE A 51 -11.58 12.86 -2.38
N ILE A 52 -11.67 11.56 -2.67
CA ILE A 52 -11.07 10.99 -3.88
C ILE A 52 -11.87 11.32 -5.14
N TYR A 53 -13.17 11.66 -5.02
CA TYR A 53 -14.04 11.98 -6.15
C TYR A 53 -13.85 13.40 -6.67
N GLU A 54 -13.21 14.28 -5.90
CA GLU A 54 -12.87 15.64 -6.33
C GLU A 54 -11.83 15.68 -7.45
N ASN A 55 -11.04 14.61 -7.61
CA ASN A 55 -10.02 14.51 -8.64
C ASN A 55 -10.05 13.13 -9.32
N LYS A 56 -10.41 13.12 -10.61
CA LYS A 56 -10.53 11.89 -11.41
C LYS A 56 -9.25 11.06 -11.47
N ILE A 57 -8.07 11.70 -11.43
CA ILE A 57 -6.79 10.99 -11.45
C ILE A 57 -6.61 10.23 -10.12
N ILE A 58 -6.86 10.89 -9.00
CA ILE A 58 -6.80 10.27 -7.67
C ILE A 58 -7.79 9.10 -7.61
N LEU A 59 -9.03 9.30 -8.05
CA LEU A 59 -10.05 8.25 -8.09
C LEU A 59 -9.58 7.00 -8.85
N VAL A 60 -9.04 7.15 -10.06
CA VAL A 60 -8.55 6.03 -10.86
C VAL A 60 -7.40 5.32 -10.16
N ILE A 61 -6.46 6.06 -9.60
CA ILE A 61 -5.32 5.50 -8.86
C ILE A 61 -5.82 4.75 -7.60
N SER A 62 -6.81 5.27 -6.88
CA SER A 62 -7.43 4.59 -5.74
C SER A 62 -8.01 3.23 -6.13
N TYR A 63 -8.70 3.14 -7.27
CA TYR A 63 -9.25 1.86 -7.76
C TYR A 63 -8.15 0.88 -8.17
N ILE A 64 -7.09 1.36 -8.82
CA ILE A 64 -5.94 0.52 -9.18
C ILE A 64 -5.32 -0.07 -7.92
N TYR A 65 -5.05 0.74 -6.89
CA TYR A 65 -4.48 0.26 -5.65
C TYR A 65 -5.42 -0.65 -4.87
N LEU A 66 -6.74 -0.39 -4.87
CA LEU A 66 -7.72 -1.33 -4.30
C LEU A 66 -7.58 -2.72 -4.94
N ILE A 67 -7.54 -2.79 -6.27
CA ILE A 67 -7.43 -4.06 -6.99
C ILE A 67 -6.09 -4.74 -6.66
N ILE A 68 -4.99 -3.98 -6.69
CA ILE A 68 -3.65 -4.50 -6.38
C ILE A 68 -3.61 -5.08 -4.96
N HIS A 69 -4.13 -4.36 -3.97
CA HIS A 69 -4.09 -4.80 -2.57
C HIS A 69 -5.05 -5.94 -2.27
N LEU A 70 -6.23 -5.99 -2.89
CA LEU A 70 -7.12 -7.13 -2.73
C LEU A 70 -6.52 -8.41 -3.33
N ILE A 71 -6.07 -8.35 -4.59
CA ILE A 71 -5.53 -9.54 -5.27
C ILE A 71 -4.15 -9.92 -4.70
N GLY A 72 -3.26 -8.93 -4.58
CA GLY A 72 -1.93 -9.07 -3.99
C GLY A 72 -2.01 -9.54 -2.54
N GLY A 73 -2.93 -9.00 -1.76
CA GLY A 73 -3.12 -9.40 -0.36
C GLY A 73 -3.60 -10.84 -0.22
N ILE A 74 -4.62 -11.25 -0.99
CA ILE A 74 -5.10 -12.64 -0.99
C ILE A 74 -3.99 -13.61 -1.41
N THR A 75 -3.22 -13.27 -2.44
CA THR A 75 -2.10 -14.12 -2.90
C THR A 75 -0.95 -14.16 -1.90
N TYR A 76 -0.66 -13.06 -1.20
CA TYR A 76 0.31 -13.00 -0.11
C TYR A 76 -0.10 -13.90 1.06
N LEU A 77 -1.35 -13.80 1.51
CA LEU A 77 -1.87 -14.57 2.65
C LEU A 77 -1.88 -16.08 2.37
N LYS A 78 -2.16 -16.47 1.12
CA LYS A 78 -2.04 -17.87 0.66
C LYS A 78 -0.60 -18.37 0.50
N GLY A 79 0.40 -17.50 0.64
CA GLY A 79 1.82 -17.85 0.56
C GLY A 79 2.35 -18.01 -0.88
N TYR A 80 1.56 -17.66 -1.89
CA TYR A 80 1.95 -17.82 -3.30
C TYR A 80 3.06 -16.88 -3.75
N LEU A 81 3.26 -15.76 -3.05
CA LEU A 81 4.29 -14.77 -3.37
C LEU A 81 5.70 -15.15 -2.86
N ASN A 82 5.85 -16.20 -2.04
CA ASN A 82 7.14 -16.61 -1.48
C ASN A 82 8.21 -16.95 -2.53
N ARG A 83 7.79 -17.31 -3.76
CA ARG A 83 8.69 -17.67 -4.87
C ARG A 83 9.14 -16.46 -5.70
N LEU A 84 8.67 -15.25 -5.39
CA LEU A 84 8.91 -14.06 -6.20
C LEU A 84 9.97 -13.11 -5.63
N TYR A 85 10.54 -13.43 -4.47
CA TYR A 85 11.55 -12.60 -3.81
C TYR A 85 12.94 -12.80 -4.42
N SER A 86 13.40 -11.82 -5.20
CA SER A 86 14.81 -11.67 -5.59
C SER A 86 15.27 -10.24 -5.28
N ALA A 87 16.58 -10.03 -5.12
CA ALA A 87 17.13 -8.70 -4.79
C ALA A 87 16.74 -7.62 -5.82
N GLU A 88 16.69 -7.96 -7.10
CA GLU A 88 16.25 -7.04 -8.16
C GLU A 88 14.77 -6.73 -8.05
N ARG A 89 13.93 -7.74 -7.81
CA ARG A 89 12.48 -7.57 -7.65
C ARG A 89 12.14 -6.74 -6.42
N LEU A 90 12.91 -6.87 -5.33
CA LEU A 90 12.77 -6.01 -4.16
C LEU A 90 13.07 -4.55 -4.47
N LYS A 91 14.01 -4.25 -5.38
CA LYS A 91 14.25 -2.86 -5.81
C LYS A 91 13.04 -2.29 -6.55
N TYR A 92 12.45 -3.05 -7.48
CA TYR A 92 11.22 -2.63 -8.18
C TYR A 92 10.03 -2.48 -7.22
N TYR A 93 9.91 -3.39 -6.26
CA TYR A 93 8.92 -3.30 -5.20
C TYR A 93 9.12 -2.03 -4.35
N GLY A 94 10.37 -1.66 -4.01
CA GLY A 94 10.66 -0.40 -3.33
C GLY A 94 10.23 0.85 -4.10
N PHE A 95 10.35 0.85 -5.44
CA PHE A 95 9.81 1.94 -6.26
C PHE A 95 8.28 1.95 -6.27
N TYR A 96 7.64 0.80 -6.35
CA TYR A 96 6.19 0.68 -6.23
C TYR A 96 5.68 1.26 -4.90
N GLU A 97 6.30 0.87 -3.78
CA GLU A 97 6.01 1.37 -2.43
C GLU A 97 6.19 2.89 -2.34
N LEU A 98 7.25 3.41 -2.96
CA LEU A 98 7.53 4.85 -2.97
C LEU A 98 6.45 5.64 -3.74
N ILE A 99 6.04 5.15 -4.91
CA ILE A 99 5.00 5.79 -5.72
C ILE A 99 3.67 5.78 -4.97
N GLU A 100 3.34 4.67 -4.31
CA GLU A 100 2.14 4.55 -3.50
C GLU A 100 2.17 5.52 -2.30
N MET A 101 3.30 5.62 -1.61
CA MET A 101 3.49 6.58 -0.52
C MET A 101 3.27 8.02 -0.99
N LEU A 102 3.80 8.41 -2.15
CA LEU A 102 3.61 9.76 -2.72
C LEU A 102 2.14 10.03 -3.04
N TYR A 103 1.43 9.03 -3.57
CA TYR A 103 -0.01 9.11 -3.78
C TYR A 103 -0.77 9.30 -2.45
N LEU A 104 -0.43 8.56 -1.40
CA LEU A 104 -1.06 8.70 -0.08
C LEU A 104 -0.79 10.08 0.55
N ILE A 105 0.41 10.62 0.38
CA ILE A 105 0.75 11.99 0.80
C ILE A 105 -0.13 13.00 0.06
N SER A 106 -0.37 12.81 -1.24
CA SER A 106 -1.23 13.70 -2.03
C SER A 106 -2.69 13.69 -1.54
N ILE A 107 -3.16 12.54 -1.06
CA ILE A 107 -4.47 12.41 -0.42
C ILE A 107 -4.48 13.09 0.94
N LEU A 108 -3.42 12.92 1.75
CA LEU A 108 -3.31 13.53 3.07
C LEU A 108 -3.42 15.06 3.01
N PHE A 109 -2.82 15.70 2.00
CA PHE A 109 -2.92 17.15 1.80
C PHE A 109 -4.32 17.64 1.39
N LYS A 110 -5.21 16.74 0.99
CA LYS A 110 -6.61 17.05 0.63
C LYS A 110 -7.59 16.79 1.78
N MET A 111 -7.14 16.19 2.88
CA MET A 111 -7.94 15.88 4.07
C MET A 111 -7.96 17.03 5.07
#